data_AF-A0A6C8GMF6-F1
#
_entry.id   AF-A0A6C8GMF6-F1
#
_cell.length_a   1.000
_cell.length_b   1.000
_cell.length_c   1.000
_cell.angle_alpha   90.00
_cell.angle_beta   90.00
_cell.angle_gamma   90.00
#
_symmetry.space_group_name_H-M   'P 1'
#
loop_
_entity.id
_entity.type
_entity.pdbx_description
1 polymer ?
#
loop_
_entity_poly.entity_id
_entity_poly.type
_entity_poly.pdbx_seq_one_letter_code
_entity_poly.pdbx_strand_id
1 'polypeptide(L)'
;MQNTGKISCRELTVAQLELVLDAMKERGFKKQNKHPRRRFNGHVTPREKVLKIWQQMAEDGFIADGSDTALDKYVERLTARRNGGQGVSTLAWCHGESLQIVLETLKQWHIRCIREAFSRYGLPLPVSPSGRELRGYDAMTAAYARARKTRRLAQ
;
A
#
# COMPACT_ATOMS: atom_id res chain seq x y z
N MET A 1 19.33 20.67 44.61
CA MET A 1 18.42 21.74 45.03
C MET A 1 16.99 21.24 44.84
N GLN A 2 16.14 21.40 45.86
CA GLN A 2 14.70 21.07 45.75
C GLN A 2 14.02 22.27 45.10
N ASN A 3 13.42 22.10 43.91
CA ASN A 3 12.90 23.24 43.14
C ASN A 3 11.53 23.74 43.62
N THR A 4 10.81 22.95 44.41
CA THR A 4 9.42 23.25 44.81
C THR A 4 9.12 22.99 46.29
N GLY A 5 10.07 22.43 47.05
CA GLY A 5 9.94 22.12 48.48
C GLY A 5 8.89 21.06 48.85
N LYS A 6 8.24 20.42 47.86
CA LYS A 6 7.21 19.39 48.06
C LYS A 6 7.74 18.02 47.69
N ILE A 7 7.32 17.00 48.43
CA ILE A 7 7.74 15.61 48.25
C ILE A 7 6.84 14.82 47.29
N SER A 8 5.70 15.39 46.86
CA SER A 8 4.72 14.74 45.99
C SER A 8 4.35 15.62 44.79
N CYS A 9 4.40 15.03 43.58
CA CYS A 9 3.95 15.71 42.36
C CYS A 9 2.44 16.02 42.36
N ARG A 10 1.64 15.32 43.18
CA ARG A 10 0.20 15.54 43.28
C ARG A 10 -0.16 16.86 43.96
N GLU A 11 0.78 17.41 44.73
CA GLU A 11 0.60 18.66 45.48
C GLU A 11 1.11 19.89 44.72
N LEU A 12 1.67 19.71 43.52
CA LEU A 12 2.24 20.78 42.73
C LEU A 12 1.16 21.53 41.93
N THR A 13 1.27 22.86 41.90
CA THR A 13 0.48 23.70 41.00
C THR A 13 1.04 23.66 39.58
N VAL A 14 0.27 24.09 38.59
CA VAL A 14 0.69 24.09 37.17
C VAL A 14 2.00 24.87 36.97
N ALA A 15 2.12 26.05 37.58
CA ALA A 15 3.36 26.85 37.52
C ALA A 15 4.57 26.12 38.16
N GLN A 16 4.35 25.38 39.24
CA GLN A 16 5.40 24.57 39.87
C GLN A 16 5.81 23.37 39.00
N LEU A 17 4.86 22.77 38.27
CA LEU A 17 5.14 21.68 37.33
C LEU A 17 5.98 22.16 36.13
N GLU A 18 5.73 23.38 35.64
CA GLU A 18 6.54 23.99 34.57
C GLU A 18 7.98 24.23 35.02
N LEU A 19 8.18 24.77 36.23
CA LEU A 19 9.52 24.95 36.82
C LEU A 19 10.27 23.62 36.98
N VAL A 20 9.57 22.56 37.40
CA VAL A 20 10.16 21.22 37.49
C VAL A 20 10.54 20.70 36.12
N LEU A 21 9.68 20.89 35.11
CA LEU A 21 9.94 20.47 33.74
C LEU A 21 11.16 21.19 33.14
N ASP A 22 11.32 22.49 33.40
CA ASP A 22 12.45 23.26 32.89
C ASP A 22 13.77 22.87 33.57
N ALA A 23 13.76 22.67 34.89
CA ALA A 23 14.92 22.14 35.59
C ALA A 23 15.30 20.72 35.13
N MET A 24 14.31 19.89 34.76
CA MET A 24 14.59 18.59 34.14
C MET A 24 15.29 18.76 32.79
N LYS A 25 14.84 19.71 31.94
CA LYS A 25 15.47 19.98 30.64
C LYS A 25 16.91 20.46 30.79
N GLU A 26 17.19 21.37 31.74
CA GLU A 26 18.55 21.84 32.04
C GLU A 26 19.48 20.70 32.45
N ARG A 27 18.95 19.69 33.16
CA ARG A 27 19.68 18.48 33.56
C ARG A 27 19.75 17.42 32.45
N GLY A 28 19.33 17.75 31.23
CA GLY A 28 19.44 16.90 30.04
C GLY A 28 18.19 16.12 29.67
N PHE A 29 17.04 16.35 30.32
CA PHE A 29 15.78 15.74 29.91
C PHE A 29 15.32 16.31 28.55
N LYS A 30 15.30 15.45 27.52
CA LYS A 30 14.78 15.82 26.19
C LYS A 30 13.37 15.26 26.04
N LYS A 31 12.39 16.14 25.79
CA LYS A 31 11.02 15.74 25.46
C LYS A 31 11.05 14.91 24.18
N GLN A 32 10.74 13.62 24.28
CA GLN A 32 10.55 12.78 23.10
C GLN A 32 9.27 13.26 22.40
N ASN A 33 9.43 13.87 21.23
CA ASN A 33 8.29 14.03 20.33
C ASN A 33 7.78 12.63 20.01
N LYS A 34 6.47 12.38 20.20
CA LYS A 34 5.83 11.14 19.76
C LYS A 34 6.25 10.95 18.31
N HIS A 35 7.09 9.94 18.05
CA HIS A 35 7.71 9.79 16.73
C HIS A 35 6.62 9.89 15.66
N PRO A 36 6.86 10.58 14.53
CA PRO A 36 5.96 10.43 13.38
C PRO A 36 5.79 8.93 13.15
N ARG A 37 4.54 8.47 13.09
CA ARG A 37 4.19 7.05 12.94
C ARG A 37 5.20 6.41 12.02
N ARG A 38 5.97 5.44 12.56
CA ARG A 38 7.08 4.77 11.86
C ARG A 38 6.71 4.64 10.39
N ARG A 39 7.46 5.29 9.48
CA ARG A 39 7.45 4.87 8.08
C ARG A 39 7.86 3.40 8.13
N PHE A 40 6.90 2.53 7.85
CA PHE A 40 7.08 1.09 7.93
C PHE A 40 8.14 0.72 6.90
N ASN A 41 9.38 0.49 7.34
CA ASN A 41 10.42 -0.19 6.55
C ASN A 41 10.15 -1.72 6.52
N GLY A 42 8.92 -2.15 6.81
CA GLY A 42 8.52 -3.55 6.76
C GLY A 42 8.21 -3.93 5.31
N HIS A 43 8.64 -5.12 4.91
CA HIS A 43 8.27 -5.72 3.63
C HIS A 43 6.77 -5.54 3.37
N VAL A 44 6.42 -4.93 2.23
CA VAL A 44 5.03 -4.79 1.79
C VAL A 44 4.40 -6.19 1.81
N THR A 45 3.39 -6.37 2.65
CA THR A 45 2.73 -7.66 2.80
C THR A 45 2.07 -8.06 1.48
N PRO A 46 1.96 -9.35 1.15
CA PRO A 46 1.26 -9.77 -0.07
C PRO A 46 -0.16 -9.19 -0.18
N ARG A 47 -0.84 -9.00 0.96
CA ARG A 47 -2.14 -8.32 1.05
C ARG A 47 -2.08 -6.86 0.61
N GLU A 48 -1.13 -6.08 1.13
CA GLU A 48 -0.94 -4.70 0.71
C GLU A 48 -0.60 -4.60 -0.78
N LYS A 49 0.14 -5.57 -1.32
CA LYS A 49 0.38 -5.65 -2.77
C LYS A 49 -0.91 -5.84 -3.56
N VAL A 50 -1.79 -6.75 -3.13
CA VAL A 50 -3.10 -6.95 -3.78
C VAL A 50 -3.89 -5.64 -3.79
N LEU A 51 -3.99 -4.97 -2.64
CA LEU A 51 -4.70 -3.70 -2.52
C LEU A 51 -4.09 -2.62 -3.45
N LYS A 52 -2.76 -2.51 -3.48
CA LYS A 52 -2.07 -1.52 -4.31
C LYS A 52 -2.23 -1.79 -5.80
N ILE A 53 -2.21 -3.05 -6.22
CA ILE A 53 -2.47 -3.41 -7.62
C ILE A 53 -3.92 -3.07 -7.99
N TRP A 54 -4.89 -3.35 -7.12
CA TRP A 54 -6.29 -3.01 -7.36
C TRP A 54 -6.50 -1.51 -7.54
N GLN A 55 -5.97 -0.69 -6.62
CA GLN A 55 -6.01 0.76 -6.70
C GLN A 55 -5.34 1.27 -8.00
N GLN A 56 -4.16 0.72 -8.33
CA GLN A 56 -3.47 1.07 -9.57
C GLN A 56 -4.30 0.74 -10.81
N MET A 57 -4.97 -0.41 -10.86
CA MET A 57 -5.84 -0.77 -11.98
C MET A 57 -7.03 0.19 -12.14
N ALA A 58 -7.56 0.73 -11.04
CA ALA A 58 -8.61 1.74 -11.07
C ALA A 58 -8.08 3.07 -11.60
N GLU A 59 -6.92 3.51 -11.11
CA GLU A 59 -6.23 4.72 -11.59
C GLU A 59 -5.89 4.61 -13.09
N ASP A 60 -5.46 3.43 -13.52
CA ASP A 60 -5.16 3.09 -14.91
C ASP A 60 -6.42 3.03 -15.79
N GLY A 61 -7.61 2.97 -15.19
CA GLY A 61 -8.90 2.96 -15.87
C GLY A 61 -9.34 1.58 -16.36
N PHE A 62 -8.72 0.50 -15.86
CA PHE A 62 -9.08 -0.87 -16.22
C PHE A 62 -10.25 -1.43 -15.42
N ILE A 63 -10.52 -0.84 -14.26
CA ILE A 63 -11.68 -1.18 -13.43
C ILE A 63 -12.45 0.10 -13.09
N ALA A 64 -13.78 -0.03 -13.01
CA ALA A 64 -14.65 1.11 -12.70
C ALA A 64 -14.70 1.44 -11.19
N ASP A 65 -14.54 0.44 -10.33
CA ASP A 65 -14.64 0.58 -8.88
C ASP A 65 -13.36 0.07 -8.19
N GLY A 66 -12.59 1.02 -7.66
CA GLY A 66 -11.35 0.77 -6.92
C GLY A 66 -11.54 0.56 -5.40
N SER A 67 -12.77 0.46 -4.92
CA SER A 67 -13.06 0.31 -3.48
C SER A 67 -12.66 -1.06 -2.91
N ASP A 68 -12.41 -1.09 -1.61
CA ASP A 68 -12.09 -2.33 -0.87
C ASP A 68 -13.24 -3.34 -0.93
N THR A 69 -14.49 -2.86 -0.94
CA THR A 69 -15.67 -3.73 -1.07
C THR A 69 -15.73 -4.43 -2.44
N ALA A 70 -15.35 -3.74 -3.52
CA ALA A 70 -15.27 -4.35 -4.84
C ALA A 70 -14.13 -5.38 -4.91
N LEU A 71 -13.00 -5.09 -4.25
CA LEU A 71 -11.88 -6.02 -4.12
C LEU A 71 -12.28 -7.27 -3.33
N ASP A 72 -13.00 -7.13 -2.22
CA ASP A 72 -13.50 -8.27 -1.43
C ASP A 72 -14.40 -9.19 -2.25
N LYS A 73 -15.36 -8.63 -3.02
CA LYS A 73 -16.20 -9.41 -3.95
C LYS A 73 -15.39 -10.13 -5.03
N TYR A 74 -14.33 -9.49 -5.52
CA TYR A 74 -13.41 -10.12 -6.48
C TYR A 74 -12.68 -11.31 -5.84
N VAL A 75 -12.15 -11.14 -4.62
CA VAL A 75 -11.45 -12.19 -3.86
C VAL A 75 -12.38 -13.35 -3.54
N GLU A 76 -13.59 -13.06 -3.08
CA GLU A 76 -14.62 -14.06 -2.79
C GLU A 76 -14.93 -14.91 -4.02
N ARG A 77 -15.23 -14.26 -5.16
CA ARG A 77 -15.51 -14.96 -6.42
C ARG A 77 -14.33 -15.81 -6.89
N LEU A 78 -13.10 -15.31 -6.75
CA LEU A 78 -11.90 -16.02 -7.20
C LEU A 78 -11.62 -17.26 -6.35
N THR A 79 -11.78 -17.14 -5.04
CA THR A 79 -11.51 -18.22 -4.08
C THR A 79 -12.65 -19.23 -3.99
N ALA A 80 -13.91 -18.82 -4.22
CA ALA A 80 -15.08 -19.70 -4.23
C ALA A 80 -14.93 -20.87 -5.22
N ARG A 81 -14.33 -20.62 -6.39
CA ARG A 81 -14.07 -21.65 -7.42
C ARG A 81 -13.16 -22.77 -6.94
N ARG A 82 -12.30 -22.50 -5.96
CA ARG A 82 -11.31 -23.45 -5.43
C ARG A 82 -11.75 -24.09 -4.12
N ASN A 83 -12.65 -23.43 -3.38
CA ASN A 83 -13.09 -23.85 -2.05
C ASN A 83 -14.50 -24.49 -2.08
N GLY A 84 -14.81 -25.28 -3.11
CA GLY A 84 -16.10 -25.98 -3.20
C GLY A 84 -17.33 -25.07 -3.22
N GLY A 85 -17.19 -23.81 -3.66
CA GLY A 85 -18.27 -22.83 -3.74
C GLY A 85 -18.28 -21.77 -2.64
N GLN A 86 -17.48 -21.91 -1.57
CA GLN A 86 -17.41 -20.91 -0.49
C GLN A 86 -16.15 -20.05 -0.58
N GLY A 87 -16.32 -18.80 -1.03
CA GLY A 87 -15.23 -17.83 -1.15
C GLY A 87 -14.82 -17.20 0.18
N VAL A 88 -13.60 -16.67 0.23
CA VAL A 88 -13.16 -15.80 1.33
C VAL A 88 -13.82 -14.43 1.15
N SER A 89 -14.76 -14.10 2.04
CA SER A 89 -15.59 -12.89 1.96
C SER A 89 -14.82 -11.57 2.10
N THR A 90 -13.63 -11.59 2.69
CA THR A 90 -12.83 -10.39 2.88
C THR A 90 -11.35 -10.71 2.67
N LEU A 91 -10.64 -9.86 1.93
CA LEU A 91 -9.19 -9.94 1.76
C LEU A 91 -8.46 -9.97 3.12
N ALA A 92 -9.06 -9.36 4.15
CA ALA A 92 -8.61 -9.37 5.54
C ALA A 92 -8.44 -10.77 6.16
N TRP A 93 -9.15 -11.77 5.63
CA TRP A 93 -9.09 -13.17 6.05
C TRP A 93 -8.38 -14.07 5.02
N CYS A 94 -7.90 -13.48 3.92
CA CYS A 94 -7.18 -14.20 2.88
C CYS A 94 -5.69 -14.32 3.26
N HIS A 95 -5.20 -15.55 3.34
CA HIS A 95 -3.83 -15.87 3.76
C HIS A 95 -3.28 -17.08 2.98
N GLY A 96 -1.99 -17.36 3.15
CA GLY A 96 -1.33 -18.54 2.60
C GLY A 96 -1.47 -18.66 1.09
N GLU A 97 -1.79 -19.86 0.62
CA GLU A 97 -1.91 -20.18 -0.81
C GLU A 97 -3.01 -19.35 -1.49
N SER A 98 -4.16 -19.17 -0.83
CA SER A 98 -5.28 -18.39 -1.38
C SER A 98 -4.87 -16.95 -1.68
N LEU A 99 -4.11 -16.32 -0.78
CA LEU A 99 -3.62 -14.95 -0.98
C LEU A 99 -2.61 -14.88 -2.13
N GLN A 100 -1.73 -15.87 -2.24
CA GLN A 100 -0.76 -15.94 -3.33
C GLN A 100 -1.44 -16.12 -4.69
N ILE A 101 -2.47 -16.99 -4.76
CA ILE A 101 -3.29 -17.17 -5.97
C ILE A 101 -3.99 -15.88 -6.36
N VAL A 102 -4.59 -15.17 -5.39
CA VAL A 102 -5.23 -13.88 -5.62
C VAL A 102 -4.23 -12.89 -6.21
N LEU A 103 -3.05 -12.76 -5.60
CA LEU A 103 -2.00 -11.84 -6.03
C LEU A 103 -1.54 -12.14 -7.47
N GLU A 104 -1.19 -13.39 -7.76
CA GLU A 104 -0.67 -13.75 -9.09
C GLU A 104 -1.77 -13.70 -10.17
N THR A 105 -3.00 -14.06 -9.85
CA THR A 105 -4.14 -13.93 -10.78
C THR A 105 -4.40 -12.46 -11.10
N LEU A 106 -4.36 -11.59 -10.10
CA LEU A 106 -4.58 -10.15 -10.27
C LEU A 106 -3.47 -9.52 -11.13
N LYS A 107 -2.20 -9.89 -10.92
CA LYS A 107 -1.09 -9.46 -11.77
C LYS A 107 -1.28 -9.86 -13.23
N GLN A 108 -1.66 -11.12 -13.48
CA GLN A 108 -1.87 -11.61 -14.84
C GLN A 108 -3.05 -10.90 -15.53
N TRP A 109 -4.12 -10.63 -14.80
CA TRP A 109 -5.24 -9.85 -15.34
C TRP A 109 -4.80 -8.43 -15.70
N HIS A 110 -4.06 -7.76 -14.82
CA HIS A 110 -3.55 -6.42 -15.09
C HIS A 110 -2.62 -6.39 -16.33
N ILE A 111 -1.70 -7.35 -16.46
CA ILE A 111 -0.83 -7.47 -17.65
C ILE A 111 -1.67 -7.62 -18.92
N ARG A 112 -2.72 -8.44 -18.89
CA ARG A 112 -3.62 -8.60 -20.04
C ARG A 112 -4.33 -7.29 -20.40
N CYS A 113 -4.85 -6.55 -19.42
CA CYS A 113 -5.45 -5.23 -19.66
C CYS A 113 -4.45 -4.23 -20.28
N ILE A 114 -3.21 -4.22 -19.79
CA ILE A 114 -2.14 -3.40 -20.36
C ILE A 114 -1.87 -3.80 -21.82
N ARG A 115 -1.73 -5.09 -22.12
CA ARG A 115 -1.50 -5.58 -23.49
C ARG A 115 -2.63 -5.17 -24.43
N GLU A 116 -3.87 -5.31 -23.97
CA GLU A 116 -5.05 -4.90 -24.72
C GLU A 116 -5.07 -3.39 -24.96
N ALA A 117 -4.71 -2.59 -23.97
CA ALA A 117 -4.57 -1.13 -24.14
C ALA A 117 -3.51 -0.79 -25.19
N PHE A 118 -2.29 -1.33 -25.09
CA PHE A 118 -1.25 -1.12 -26.11
C PHE A 118 -1.73 -1.49 -27.51
N SER A 119 -2.42 -2.63 -27.65
CA SER A 119 -3.02 -3.05 -28.92
C SER A 119 -4.08 -2.07 -29.42
N ARG A 120 -4.96 -1.58 -28.54
CA ARG A 120 -6.03 -0.63 -28.88
C ARG A 120 -5.49 0.71 -29.38
N TYR A 121 -4.36 1.17 -28.83
CA TYR A 121 -3.70 2.41 -29.24
C TYR A 121 -2.65 2.19 -30.34
N GLY A 122 -2.51 0.97 -30.89
CA GLY A 122 -1.56 0.67 -31.95
C GLY A 122 -0.08 0.81 -31.55
N LEU A 123 0.22 0.73 -30.26
CA LEU A 123 1.58 0.84 -29.75
C LEU A 123 2.25 -0.54 -29.65
N PRO A 124 3.54 -0.67 -29.99
CA PRO A 124 4.26 -1.92 -29.79
C PRO A 124 4.37 -2.23 -28.30
N LEU A 125 4.30 -3.52 -27.95
CA LEU A 125 4.55 -3.96 -26.59
C LEU A 125 5.99 -3.59 -26.18
N PRO A 126 6.21 -3.29 -24.89
CA PRO A 126 7.53 -2.96 -24.41
C PRO A 126 8.47 -4.17 -24.54
N VAL A 127 9.66 -3.92 -25.07
CA VAL A 127 10.72 -4.92 -25.28
C VAL A 127 11.94 -4.59 -24.43
N SER A 128 12.69 -5.61 -24.03
CA SER A 128 13.93 -5.45 -23.29
C SER A 128 15.00 -4.83 -24.20
N PRO A 129 16.10 -4.28 -23.65
CA PRO A 129 17.25 -3.83 -24.45
C PRO A 129 17.81 -4.94 -25.36
N SER A 130 17.62 -6.20 -24.99
CA SER A 130 17.99 -7.38 -25.78
C SER A 130 16.95 -7.80 -26.84
N GLY A 131 15.88 -7.01 -27.04
CA GLY A 131 14.84 -7.28 -28.04
C GLY A 131 13.85 -8.38 -27.67
N ARG A 132 13.88 -8.91 -26.43
CA ARG A 132 12.90 -9.90 -25.96
C ARG A 132 11.66 -9.20 -25.40
N GLU A 133 10.49 -9.80 -25.54
CA GLU A 133 9.25 -9.28 -24.94
C GLU A 133 9.40 -9.12 -23.41
N LEU A 134 8.99 -7.98 -22.85
CA LEU A 134 8.89 -7.82 -21.40
C LEU A 134 7.76 -8.71 -20.86
N ARG A 135 8.12 -9.72 -20.06
CA ARG A 135 7.14 -10.57 -19.35
C ARG A 135 6.99 -10.23 -17.87
N GLY A 136 7.90 -9.44 -17.31
CA GLY A 136 7.86 -9.05 -15.90
C GLY A 136 6.72 -8.08 -15.61
N TYR A 137 6.00 -8.32 -14.52
CA TYR A 137 4.88 -7.48 -14.07
C TYR A 137 5.29 -6.00 -13.88
N ASP A 138 6.37 -5.77 -13.14
CA ASP A 138 6.88 -4.41 -12.87
C ASP A 138 7.30 -3.69 -14.15
N ALA A 139 7.84 -4.45 -15.10
CA ALA A 139 8.33 -3.93 -16.35
C ALA A 139 7.17 -3.50 -17.27
N MET A 140 6.09 -4.31 -17.33
CA MET A 140 4.86 -4.00 -18.06
C MET A 140 4.13 -2.78 -17.48
N THR A 141 3.97 -2.73 -16.16
CA THR A 141 3.32 -1.59 -15.47
C THR A 141 4.13 -0.31 -15.61
N ALA A 142 5.47 -0.36 -15.48
CA ALA A 142 6.33 0.79 -15.70
C ALA A 142 6.25 1.32 -17.15
N ALA A 143 6.20 0.43 -18.15
CA ALA A 143 6.04 0.82 -19.54
C ALA A 143 4.68 1.49 -19.81
N TYR A 144 3.60 0.93 -19.26
CA TYR A 144 2.26 1.52 -19.37
C TYR A 144 2.20 2.91 -18.72
N ALA A 145 2.72 3.05 -17.50
CA ALA A 145 2.77 4.33 -16.80
C ALA A 145 3.54 5.40 -17.60
N ARG A 146 4.66 5.03 -18.23
CA ARG A 146 5.42 5.92 -19.12
C ARG A 146 4.62 6.32 -20.35
N ALA A 147 3.95 5.36 -21.01
CA ALA A 147 3.14 5.61 -22.19
C ALA A 147 1.95 6.54 -21.89
N ARG A 148 1.32 6.38 -20.71
CA ARG A 148 0.24 7.25 -20.24
C ARG A 148 0.74 8.67 -19.91
N LYS A 149 1.87 8.80 -19.22
CA LYS A 149 2.46 10.11 -18.89
C LYS A 149 2.89 10.91 -20.13
N THR A 150 3.35 10.22 -21.17
CA THR A 150 3.75 10.84 -22.44
C THR A 150 2.58 11.15 -23.38
N ARG A 151 1.32 11.01 -22.89
CA ARG A 151 0.07 11.16 -23.68
C ARG A 151 0.00 10.29 -24.94
N ARG A 152 0.85 9.27 -25.09
CA ARG A 152 0.81 8.32 -26.22
C ARG A 152 -0.43 7.41 -26.16
N LEU A 153 -1.07 7.35 -25.00
CA LEU A 153 -2.32 6.65 -24.74
C LEU A 153 -3.50 7.62 -24.50
N ALA A 154 -3.35 8.92 -24.80
CA ALA A 154 -4.45 9.87 -24.71
C ALA A 154 -5.18 9.94 -26.06
N GLN A 155 -6.50 9.67 -26.05
CA GLN A 155 -7.41 10.13 -27.10
C GLN A 155 -7.60 11.64 -27.01
#